data_AF-A0A0U1XKN1-F1
#
_entry.id   AF-A0A0U1XKN1-F1
#
_cell.length_a   1.000
_cell.length_b   1.000
_cell.length_c   1.000
_cell.angle_alpha   90.00
_cell.angle_beta   90.00
_cell.angle_gamma   90.00
#
_symmetry.space_group_name_H-M   'P 1'
#
loop_
_entity.id
_entity.type
_entity.pdbx_description
1 polymer ?
#
loop_
_entity_poly.entity_id
_entity_poly.type
_entity_poly.pdbx_seq_one_letter_code
_entity_poly.pdbx_strand_id
1 'polypeptide(L)' 'GNEIIRAACKWSPELAAACEIWKAIKFEFEPVDKLDK' A
#
# COMPACT_ATOMS: atom_id res chain seq x y z
N GLY A 1 5.83 -2.74 -8.88
CA GLY A 1 4.71 -2.99 -7.94
C GLY A 1 3.55 -2.03 -8.19
N ASN A 2 3.75 -0.75 -7.92
CA ASN A 2 2.71 0.29 -7.99
C ASN A 2 2.02 0.40 -9.37
N GLU A 3 2.78 0.23 -10.46
CA GLU A 3 2.25 0.28 -11.83
C GLU A 3 1.36 -0.92 -12.19
N ILE A 4 1.67 -2.11 -11.64
CA ILE A 4 0.90 -3.35 -11.87
C ILE A 4 -0.44 -3.27 -11.15
N ILE A 5 -0.45 -2.78 -9.90
CA ILE A 5 -1.68 -2.57 -9.14
C ILE A 5 -2.55 -1.51 -9.82
N ARG A 6 -1.95 -0.41 -10.29
CA ARG A 6 -2.67 0.64 -11.03
C ARG A 6 -3.22 0.18 -12.37
N ALA A 7 -2.55 -0.78 -13.02
CA ALA A 7 -3.16 -1.52 -14.10
C ALA A 7 -4.37 -2.26 -13.52
N ALA A 8 -4.23 -3.35 -12.77
CA ALA A 8 -5.35 -4.19 -12.33
C ALA A 8 -6.61 -3.44 -11.82
N CYS A 9 -6.48 -2.29 -11.14
CA CYS A 9 -7.60 -1.41 -10.77
C CYS A 9 -8.51 -0.94 -11.93
N LYS A 10 -8.06 -0.87 -13.19
CA LYS A 10 -8.95 -0.50 -14.32
C LYS A 10 -9.90 -1.63 -14.74
N TRP A 11 -9.63 -2.86 -14.30
CA TRP A 11 -10.38 -4.06 -14.67
C TRP A 11 -11.14 -4.67 -13.49
N SER A 12 -10.79 -4.30 -12.24
CA SER A 12 -11.49 -4.72 -11.03
C SER A 12 -11.92 -3.50 -10.18
N PRO A 13 -13.22 -3.19 -10.13
CA PRO A 13 -13.74 -2.09 -9.29
C PRO A 13 -13.53 -2.34 -7.80
N GLU A 14 -13.51 -3.60 -7.34
CA GLU A 14 -13.25 -3.98 -5.95
C GLU A 14 -11.80 -3.67 -5.56
N LEU A 15 -10.84 -3.94 -6.46
CA LEU A 15 -9.44 -3.62 -6.24
C LEU A 15 -9.23 -2.09 -6.23
N ALA A 16 -9.89 -1.35 -7.12
CA ALA A 16 -9.83 0.11 -7.10
C ALA A 16 -10.36 0.67 -5.77
N ALA A 17 -11.49 0.17 -5.28
CA ALA A 17 -12.03 0.57 -3.98
C ALA A 17 -11.07 0.22 -2.84
N ALA A 18 -10.51 -1.00 -2.81
CA ALA A 18 -9.54 -1.41 -1.80
C ALA A 18 -8.26 -0.54 -1.81
N CYS A 19 -7.74 -0.21 -3.00
CA CYS A 19 -6.57 0.67 -3.14
C CYS A 19 -6.86 2.10 -2.64
N GLU A 20 -8.05 2.63 -2.88
CA GLU A 20 -8.46 3.97 -2.43
C GLU A 20 -8.67 4.05 -0.91
N ILE A 21 -9.12 2.97 -0.29
CA ILE A 21 -9.26 2.88 1.18
C ILE A 21 -7.91 2.70 1.86
N TRP A 22 -7.03 1.84 1.33
CA TRP A 22 -5.77 1.50 1.99
C TRP A 22 -4.61 2.46 1.67
N LYS A 23 -4.68 3.28 0.61
CA LYS A 23 -3.62 4.27 0.32
C LYS A 23 -3.40 5.30 1.44
N ALA A 24 -4.41 5.55 2.27
CA ALA A 24 -4.33 6.47 3.40
C ALA A 24 -3.78 5.81 4.68
N ILE A 25 -3.67 4.48 4.70
CA ILE A 25 -3.20 3.73 5.87
C ILE A 25 -1.70 3.53 5.73
N LYS A 26 -0.94 4.33 6.46
CA LYS A 26 0.52 4.18 6.61
C LYS A 26 0.84 4.00 8.08
N PHE A 27 1.67 3.00 8.38
CA PHE A 27 2.18 2.76 9.72
C PHE A 27 3.59 3.34 9.80
N GLU A 28 3.68 4.62 10.17
CA GLU A 28 4.95 5.31 10.41
C GLU A 28 5.33 5.18 11.89
N PHE A 29 5.92 4.04 12.24
CA PHE A 29 6.43 3.77 13.58
C PHE A 29 7.92 3.46 13.50
N GLU A 30 8.66 3.84 14.53
CA GLU A 30 10.06 3.43 14.63
C GLU A 30 10.15 1.90 14.81
N PRO A 31 11.04 1.23 14.08
CA PRO A 31 11.29 -0.19 14.32
C PRO A 31 11.88 -0.36 15.72
N VAL A 32 11.37 -1.36 16.44
CA VAL A 32 11.84 -1.71 17.79
C VAL A 32 13.24 -2.31 17.74
N ASP A 33 13.49 -3.14 16.73
CA ASP A 33 14.79 -3.72 16.45
C ASP A 33 15.55 -2.80 15.48
N LYS A 34 16.55 -2.10 16.01
CA LYS A 34 17.40 -1.17 15.26
C LYS A 34 18.79 -1.80 15.16
N LEU A 35 19.43 -1.70 14.00
CA LEU A 35 20.85 -2.07 13.89
C LEU A 35 21.66 -1.09 14.74
N ASP A 36 22.33 -1.61 15.78
CA ASP A 36 23.31 -0.85 16.54
C ASP A 36 24.50 -0.49 15.64
N LYS A 37 25.02 0.74 15.82
CA LYS A 37 26.11 1.30 14.99
C LYS A 37 27.48 0.69 15.30
#